data_AF-A0A223E8K3-F1
#
_entry.id   AF-A0A223E8K3-F1
#
_cell.length_a   1.000
_cell.length_b   1.000
_cell.length_c   1.000
_cell.angle_alpha   90.00
_cell.angle_beta   90.00
_cell.angle_gamma   90.00
#
_symmetry.space_group_name_H-M   'P 1'
#
loop_
_entity.id
_entity.type
_entity.pdbx_description
1 polymer ?
#
loop_
_entity_poly.entity_id
_entity_poly.type
_entity_poly.pdbx_seq_one_letter_code
_entity_poly.pdbx_strand_id
1 'polypeptide(L)'
;MNKKGLEILSEMDVQNLTALIEKLEASSFNFLKLENEDYKIVIGKNGVIESSETEKQTVQVAAETPVESKTQEIQYQEAAATEEQAVIEEAPSNTSKEIPAIQEGIEIIKAPMAGLFYAQSEPGAPPYVKVGDQVEEKTTVGLIEVMKVYSAIHAGVKGEIVDIHVEDAQLVEYDQPLFSVKVK
;
A
#
# COMPACT_ATOMS: atom_id res chain seq x y z
N MET A 1 -26.86 1.62 37.23
CA MET A 1 -27.28 2.85 36.53
C MET A 1 -26.12 3.83 36.55
N ASN A 2 -25.24 3.78 35.54
CA ASN A 2 -24.05 4.65 35.46
C ASN A 2 -24.28 5.74 34.42
N LYS A 3 -25.10 6.74 34.77
CA LYS A 3 -25.29 7.98 33.99
C LYS A 3 -24.25 9.03 34.42
N LYS A 4 -22.96 8.81 34.13
CA LYS A 4 -21.92 9.80 34.49
C LYS A 4 -20.84 10.02 33.41
N GLY A 5 -21.11 9.64 32.16
CA GLY A 5 -20.18 9.84 31.05
C GLY A 5 -20.55 10.92 30.05
N LEU A 6 -21.75 11.54 30.15
CA LEU A 6 -22.31 12.41 29.10
C LEU A 6 -22.47 13.89 29.49
N GLU A 7 -21.93 14.32 30.64
CA GLU A 7 -22.02 15.72 31.11
C GLU A 7 -20.71 16.52 30.94
N ILE A 8 -19.81 16.11 30.03
CA ILE A 8 -18.47 16.73 29.87
C ILE A 8 -18.33 17.50 28.53
N LEU A 9 -19.27 17.34 27.60
CA LEU A 9 -19.20 18.02 26.30
C LEU A 9 -20.11 19.25 26.33
N SER A 10 -19.56 20.42 25.97
CA SER A 10 -20.40 21.61 25.78
C SER A 10 -21.31 21.41 24.56
N GLU A 11 -22.41 22.16 24.50
CA GLU A 11 -23.34 22.10 23.36
C GLU A 11 -22.63 22.38 22.02
N MET A 12 -21.61 23.24 22.04
CA MET A 12 -20.75 23.54 20.90
C MET A 12 -19.86 22.36 20.51
N ASP A 13 -19.35 21.60 21.49
CA ASP A 13 -18.51 20.42 21.22
C ASP A 13 -19.33 19.30 20.58
N VAL A 14 -20.57 19.11 21.04
CA VAL A 14 -21.51 18.14 20.45
C VAL A 14 -21.85 18.53 19.01
N GLN A 15 -22.06 19.81 18.72
CA GLN A 15 -22.28 20.29 17.35
C GLN A 15 -21.04 20.08 16.47
N ASN A 16 -19.84 20.39 16.97
CA ASN A 16 -18.60 20.19 16.23
C ASN A 16 -18.34 18.71 15.93
N LEU A 17 -18.59 17.83 16.90
CA LEU A 17 -18.46 16.38 16.73
C LEU A 17 -19.47 15.85 15.71
N THR A 18 -20.71 16.34 15.75
CA THR A 18 -21.76 15.96 14.79
C THR A 18 -21.38 16.39 13.37
N ALA A 19 -20.94 17.64 13.18
CA ALA A 19 -20.48 18.13 11.88
C ALA A 19 -19.25 17.37 11.36
N LEU A 20 -18.36 16.94 12.26
CA LEU A 20 -17.21 16.11 11.91
C LEU A 20 -17.65 14.71 11.44
N ILE A 21 -18.61 14.09 12.14
CA ILE A 21 -19.17 12.78 11.77
C ILE A 21 -19.86 12.87 10.39
N GLU A 22 -20.69 13.88 10.16
CA GLU A 22 -21.37 14.07 8.87
C GLU A 22 -20.38 14.28 7.71
N LYS A 23 -19.31 15.07 7.93
CA LYS A 23 -18.24 15.25 6.94
C LYS A 23 -17.44 13.96 6.71
N LEU A 24 -17.21 13.16 7.75
CA LEU A 24 -16.57 11.86 7.61
C LEU A 24 -17.48 10.90 6.83
N GLU A 25 -18.79 10.88 7.06
CA GLU A 25 -19.75 10.08 6.29
C GLU A 25 -19.76 10.46 4.81
N ALA A 26 -19.80 11.77 4.51
CA ALA A 26 -19.76 12.29 3.14
C ALA A 26 -18.39 12.15 2.46
N SER A 27 -17.34 11.81 3.20
CA SER A 27 -15.99 11.62 2.69
C SER A 27 -15.63 10.14 2.52
N SER A 28 -14.61 9.86 1.72
CA SER A 28 -14.04 8.51 1.56
C SER A 28 -13.18 8.05 2.75
N PHE A 29 -13.05 8.86 3.80
CA PHE A 29 -12.30 8.47 5.01
C PHE A 29 -13.02 7.36 5.78
N ASN A 30 -12.28 6.31 6.12
CA ASN A 30 -12.80 5.17 6.90
C ASN A 30 -12.49 5.27 8.40
N PHE A 31 -11.42 6.00 8.77
CA PHE A 31 -11.02 6.18 10.17
C PHE A 31 -10.39 7.56 10.43
N LEU A 32 -10.50 8.03 11.67
CA LEU A 32 -9.85 9.22 12.20
C LEU A 32 -9.23 8.86 13.57
N LYS A 33 -7.92 9.06 13.73
CA LYS A 33 -7.20 8.92 14.99
C LYS A 33 -6.65 10.29 15.41
N LEU A 34 -7.01 10.74 16.60
CA LEU A 34 -6.50 11.96 17.23
C LEU A 34 -5.87 11.59 18.58
N GLU A 35 -4.61 11.97 18.79
CA GLU A 35 -3.84 11.61 19.97
C GLU A 35 -3.09 12.84 20.50
N ASN A 36 -3.31 13.16 21.77
CA ASN A 36 -2.64 14.21 22.55
C ASN A 36 -2.26 13.65 23.93
N GLU A 37 -1.48 14.38 24.75
CA GLU A 37 -1.00 13.89 26.05
C GLU A 37 -2.13 13.48 27.02
N ASP A 38 -3.32 14.08 26.90
CA ASP A 38 -4.45 13.85 27.79
C ASP A 38 -5.56 12.97 27.21
N TYR A 39 -5.62 12.78 25.89
CA TYR A 39 -6.71 12.02 25.26
C TYR A 39 -6.35 11.37 23.92
N LYS A 40 -7.00 10.23 23.68
CA LYS A 40 -6.96 9.46 22.43
C LYS A 40 -8.39 9.28 21.94
N ILE A 41 -8.70 9.82 20.77
CA ILE A 41 -9.99 9.67 20.09
C ILE A 41 -9.76 8.86 18.83
N VAL A 42 -10.50 7.76 18.68
CA VAL A 42 -10.52 6.96 17.46
C VAL A 42 -11.95 6.87 16.99
N ILE A 43 -12.20 7.19 15.71
CA ILE A 43 -13.52 7.14 15.07
C ILE A 43 -13.35 6.31 13.81
N GLY A 44 -14.22 5.32 13.58
CA GLY A 44 -14.19 4.50 12.37
C GLY A 44 -15.60 4.10 11.94
N LYS A 45 -15.86 4.10 10.62
CA LYS A 45 -17.19 3.78 10.05
C LYS A 45 -17.66 2.36 10.37
N ASN A 46 -16.75 1.46 10.75
CA ASN A 46 -17.00 0.03 10.96
C ASN A 46 -16.64 -0.44 12.38
N GLY A 47 -16.56 0.48 13.35
CA GLY A 47 -16.14 0.19 14.71
C GLY A 47 -14.62 0.33 14.90
N VAL A 48 -14.23 0.64 16.13
CA VAL A 48 -12.83 0.86 16.52
C VAL A 48 -12.32 -0.44 17.14
N ILE A 49 -11.33 -1.08 16.52
CA ILE A 49 -10.59 -2.19 17.11
C ILE A 49 -9.30 -1.61 17.68
N GLU A 50 -9.18 -1.59 19.01
CA GLU A 50 -8.00 -1.11 19.69
C GLU A 50 -6.93 -2.22 19.70
N SER A 51 -6.02 -2.19 18.73
CA SER A 51 -4.84 -3.06 18.73
C SER A 51 -3.78 -2.45 19.63
N SER A 52 -3.66 -2.92 20.87
CA SER A 52 -2.55 -2.60 21.76
C SER A 52 -1.43 -3.62 21.56
N GLU A 53 -0.38 -3.26 20.82
CA GLU A 53 0.89 -4.00 20.81
C GLU A 53 1.98 -3.14 21.44
N THR A 54 2.11 -3.30 22.76
CA THR A 54 3.39 -3.20 23.46
C THR A 54 3.93 -4.62 23.52
N GLU A 55 4.97 -4.95 22.77
CA GLU A 55 5.94 -5.94 23.23
C GLU A 55 7.30 -5.73 22.57
N LYS A 56 8.27 -5.49 23.45
CA LYS A 56 9.69 -5.36 23.16
C LYS A 56 10.21 -6.70 22.65
N GLN A 57 10.88 -6.71 21.49
CA GLN A 57 11.81 -7.77 21.16
C GLN A 57 13.23 -7.23 21.07
N THR A 58 13.98 -7.52 22.12
CA THR A 58 15.44 -7.45 22.21
C THR A 58 16.06 -8.43 21.21
N VAL A 59 16.73 -7.91 20.18
CA VAL A 59 17.63 -8.73 19.34
C VAL A 59 19.00 -8.75 20.01
N GLN A 60 19.40 -9.95 20.42
CA GLN A 60 20.74 -10.28 20.90
C GLN A 60 21.74 -10.08 19.76
N VAL A 61 22.75 -9.26 20.01
CA VAL A 61 23.92 -9.13 19.14
C VAL A 61 24.82 -10.35 19.41
N ALA A 62 24.77 -11.34 18.51
CA ALA A 62 25.80 -12.36 18.43
C ALA A 62 27.03 -11.77 17.73
N ALA A 63 28.17 -11.88 18.41
CA ALA A 63 29.46 -11.41 17.98
C ALA A 63 30.00 -12.25 16.82
N GLU A 64 30.37 -11.59 15.72
CA GLU A 64 31.32 -12.13 14.76
C GLU A 64 32.44 -11.13 14.51
N THR A 65 33.63 -11.71 14.44
CA THR A 65 34.98 -11.14 14.51
C THR A 65 35.31 -10.18 13.36
N PRO A 66 36.22 -9.20 13.59
CA PRO A 66 36.63 -8.26 12.56
C PRO A 66 37.59 -8.93 11.57
N VAL A 67 37.19 -8.99 10.30
CA VAL A 67 38.11 -9.22 9.18
C VAL A 67 38.75 -7.90 8.78
N GLU A 68 40.06 -7.87 9.01
CA GLU A 68 41.06 -6.88 8.68
C GLU A 68 41.04 -6.55 7.17
N SER A 69 40.61 -5.33 6.82
CA SER A 69 40.66 -4.83 5.45
C SER A 69 41.93 -3.98 5.29
N LYS A 70 42.90 -4.54 4.56
CA LYS A 70 44.13 -3.86 4.16
C LYS A 70 43.83 -2.63 3.32
N THR A 71 44.29 -1.48 3.80
CA THR A 71 44.49 -0.26 3.03
C THR A 71 45.43 -0.53 1.87
N GLN A 72 44.95 -0.34 0.64
CA GLN A 72 45.80 -0.10 -0.52
C GLN A 72 45.48 1.31 -1.03
N GLU A 73 46.44 2.20 -0.81
CA GLU A 73 46.52 3.50 -1.47
C GLU A 73 46.70 3.28 -2.97
N ILE A 74 45.83 3.86 -3.77
CA ILE A 74 46.05 4.03 -5.20
C ILE A 74 46.08 5.53 -5.49
N GLN A 75 47.18 5.89 -6.14
CA GLN A 75 47.67 7.21 -6.45
C GLN A 75 46.71 7.97 -7.38
N TYR A 76 46.55 9.26 -7.11
CA TYR A 76 45.96 10.21 -8.04
C TYR A 76 46.85 10.33 -9.29
N GLN A 77 46.37 9.83 -10.42
CA GLN A 77 46.83 10.27 -11.73
C GLN A 77 45.75 11.16 -12.34
N GLU A 78 46.12 12.42 -12.54
CA GLU A 78 45.37 13.45 -13.21
C GLU A 78 45.23 13.07 -14.69
N ALA A 79 44.02 12.65 -15.08
CA ALA A 79 43.66 12.40 -16.46
C ALA A 79 42.83 13.57 -17.00
N ALA A 80 43.34 14.13 -18.08
CA ALA A 80 42.83 15.28 -18.79
C ALA A 80 41.37 15.11 -19.25
N ALA A 81 40.67 16.24 -19.26
CA ALA A 81 39.32 16.42 -19.78
C ALA A 81 39.13 15.75 -21.15
N THR A 82 38.19 14.81 -21.18
CA THR A 82 37.50 14.37 -22.39
C THR A 82 36.02 14.60 -22.12
N GLU A 83 35.37 15.34 -23.02
CA GLU A 83 33.93 15.59 -23.01
C GLU A 83 33.19 14.25 -23.09
N GLU A 84 32.59 13.83 -21.98
CA GLU A 84 31.68 12.70 -21.94
C GLU A 84 30.29 13.20 -22.36
N GLN A 85 29.93 12.86 -23.59
CA GLN A 85 28.57 12.97 -24.09
C GLN A 85 27.66 12.18 -23.14
N ALA A 86 26.65 12.87 -22.61
CA ALA A 86 25.59 12.27 -21.82
C ALA A 86 24.92 11.14 -22.63
N VAL A 87 25.26 9.90 -22.28
CA VAL A 87 24.44 8.74 -22.57
C VAL A 87 23.23 8.89 -21.65
N ILE A 88 22.14 9.42 -22.23
CA ILE A 88 20.80 9.21 -21.71
C ILE A 88 20.54 7.71 -21.72
N GLU A 89 20.73 7.10 -20.54
CA GLU A 89 20.27 5.75 -20.25
C GLU A 89 18.75 5.76 -20.40
N GLU A 90 18.27 5.08 -21.45
CA GLU A 90 16.86 4.86 -21.69
C GLU A 90 16.26 4.17 -20.46
N ALA A 91 15.36 4.88 -19.77
CA ALA A 91 14.40 4.26 -18.89
C ALA A 91 13.71 3.11 -19.65
N PRO A 92 13.54 1.92 -19.04
CA PRO A 92 12.89 0.81 -19.71
C PRO A 92 11.53 1.28 -20.20
N SER A 93 11.39 1.23 -21.52
CA SER A 93 10.15 1.47 -22.24
C SER A 93 9.07 0.61 -21.63
N ASN A 94 8.16 1.26 -20.90
CA ASN A 94 6.97 0.67 -20.35
C ASN A 94 6.14 0.20 -21.55
N THR A 95 6.34 -1.06 -21.93
CA THR A 95 5.63 -1.70 -23.02
C THR A 95 4.22 -1.88 -22.50
N SER A 96 3.39 -0.86 -22.76
CA SER A 96 1.95 -0.92 -22.55
C SER A 96 1.45 -2.08 -23.39
N LYS A 97 1.30 -3.24 -22.75
CA LYS A 97 0.66 -4.42 -23.31
C LYS A 97 -0.74 -3.96 -23.71
N GLU A 98 -0.99 -3.97 -25.01
CA GLU A 98 -2.23 -3.52 -25.62
C GLU A 98 -3.41 -4.19 -24.91
N ILE A 99 -4.18 -3.40 -24.15
CA ILE A 99 -5.34 -3.89 -23.41
C ILE A 99 -6.40 -4.26 -24.48
N PRO A 100 -6.85 -5.52 -24.56
CA PRO A 100 -7.89 -5.88 -25.52
C PRO A 100 -9.13 -5.05 -25.24
N ALA A 101 -9.76 -4.52 -26.30
CA ALA A 101 -11.07 -3.91 -26.25
C ALA A 101 -12.01 -4.75 -25.40
N ILE A 102 -12.79 -4.09 -24.53
CA ILE A 102 -13.72 -4.66 -23.55
C ILE A 102 -14.51 -5.80 -24.21
N GLN A 103 -14.04 -7.04 -24.04
CA GLN A 103 -14.75 -8.22 -24.51
C GLN A 103 -15.94 -8.41 -23.57
N GLU A 104 -17.11 -8.75 -24.10
CA GLU A 104 -18.28 -9.04 -23.26
C GLU A 104 -17.91 -10.06 -22.18
N GLY A 105 -18.20 -9.73 -20.93
CA GLY A 105 -17.88 -10.58 -19.78
C GLY A 105 -16.45 -10.47 -19.24
N ILE A 106 -15.67 -9.46 -19.64
CA ILE A 106 -14.39 -9.12 -18.98
C ILE A 106 -14.53 -7.82 -18.19
N GLU A 107 -14.27 -7.89 -16.88
CA GLU A 107 -14.11 -6.73 -16.00
C GLU A 107 -12.64 -6.51 -15.64
N ILE A 108 -12.26 -5.26 -15.39
CA ILE A 108 -10.89 -4.88 -15.08
C ILE A 108 -10.80 -4.46 -13.62
N ILE A 109 -9.95 -5.15 -12.85
CA ILE A 109 -9.53 -4.69 -11.53
C ILE A 109 -8.43 -3.65 -11.73
N LYS A 110 -8.65 -2.46 -11.19
CA LYS A 110 -7.74 -1.32 -11.35
C LYS A 110 -7.11 -0.92 -10.01
N ALA A 111 -5.99 -0.22 -10.07
CA ALA A 111 -5.32 0.34 -8.91
C ALA A 111 -6.20 1.42 -8.25
N PRO A 112 -6.56 1.28 -6.96
CA PRO A 112 -7.41 2.25 -6.27
C PRO A 112 -6.69 3.55 -5.90
N MET A 113 -5.36 3.55 -5.95
CA MET A 113 -4.48 4.69 -5.68
C MET A 113 -3.16 4.49 -6.40
N ALA A 114 -2.33 5.53 -6.47
CA ALA A 114 -0.95 5.40 -6.94
C ALA A 114 -0.05 4.86 -5.80
N GLY A 115 0.90 4.01 -6.13
CA GLY A 115 1.79 3.39 -5.14
C GLY A 115 2.60 2.24 -5.72
N LEU A 116 3.30 1.50 -4.87
CA LEU A 116 4.07 0.32 -5.27
C LEU A 116 3.21 -0.93 -5.13
N PHE A 117 2.98 -1.67 -6.21
CA PHE A 117 2.19 -2.89 -6.19
C PHE A 117 3.01 -4.09 -5.70
N TYR A 118 2.41 -4.93 -4.86
CA TYR A 118 2.97 -6.21 -4.45
C TYR A 118 2.00 -7.35 -4.75
N ALA A 119 2.50 -8.37 -5.44
CA ALA A 119 1.75 -9.58 -5.76
C ALA A 119 1.68 -10.54 -4.57
N GLN A 120 2.54 -10.36 -3.56
CA GLN A 120 2.74 -11.26 -2.41
C GLN A 120 2.56 -10.51 -1.08
N SER A 121 2.22 -11.23 -0.01
CA SER A 121 2.07 -10.64 1.33
C SER A 121 3.39 -10.27 1.98
N GLU A 122 4.45 -11.02 1.67
CA GLU A 122 5.81 -10.86 2.15
C GLU A 122 6.79 -11.53 1.15
N PRO A 123 8.09 -11.17 1.17
CA PRO A 123 9.08 -11.75 0.26
C PRO A 123 9.11 -13.28 0.32
N GLY A 124 8.92 -13.93 -0.82
CA GLY A 124 8.97 -15.39 -0.94
C GLY A 124 7.66 -16.11 -0.63
N ALA A 125 6.61 -15.40 -0.20
CA ALA A 125 5.26 -15.97 -0.11
C ALA A 125 4.67 -16.22 -1.52
N PRO A 126 3.69 -17.13 -1.66
CA PRO A 126 2.96 -17.25 -2.92
C PRO A 126 2.24 -15.95 -3.31
N PRO A 127 2.02 -15.67 -4.60
CA PRO A 127 1.20 -14.55 -5.00
C PRO A 127 -0.24 -14.72 -4.51
N TYR A 128 -0.92 -13.62 -4.23
CA TYR A 128 -2.33 -13.61 -3.81
C TYR A 128 -3.23 -14.32 -4.83
N VAL A 129 -2.96 -14.12 -6.12
CA VAL A 129 -3.68 -14.74 -7.24
C VAL A 129 -2.73 -15.03 -8.41
N LYS A 130 -3.11 -16.00 -9.23
CA LYS A 130 -2.53 -16.30 -10.55
C LYS A 130 -3.63 -16.43 -11.61
N VAL A 131 -3.22 -16.44 -12.88
CA VAL A 131 -4.15 -16.72 -14.00
C VAL A 131 -4.83 -18.09 -13.79
N GLY A 132 -6.15 -18.12 -13.97
CA GLY A 132 -7.02 -19.27 -13.74
C GLY A 132 -7.62 -19.36 -12.34
N ASP A 133 -7.18 -18.53 -11.39
CA ASP A 133 -7.78 -18.51 -10.05
C ASP A 133 -9.17 -17.88 -10.05
N GLN A 134 -10.07 -18.41 -9.22
CA GLN A 134 -11.39 -17.83 -8.99
C GLN A 134 -11.32 -16.82 -7.84
N VAL A 135 -11.93 -15.65 -8.03
CA VAL A 135 -12.01 -14.56 -7.06
C VAL A 135 -13.46 -14.23 -6.74
N GLU A 136 -13.70 -13.80 -5.52
CA GLU A 136 -14.95 -13.19 -5.06
C GLU A 136 -14.68 -11.70 -4.79
N GLU A 137 -15.73 -10.89 -4.63
CA GLU A 137 -15.58 -9.43 -4.44
C GLU A 137 -14.59 -9.02 -3.34
N LYS A 138 -14.49 -9.82 -2.27
CA LYS A 138 -13.62 -9.56 -1.12
C LYS A 138 -12.28 -10.31 -1.17
N THR A 139 -11.99 -11.04 -2.23
CA THR A 139 -10.69 -11.71 -2.37
C THR A 139 -9.60 -10.65 -2.52
N THR A 140 -8.56 -10.73 -1.69
CA THR A 140 -7.35 -9.90 -1.85
C THR A 140 -6.56 -10.40 -3.04
N VAL A 141 -6.23 -9.48 -3.96
CA VAL A 141 -5.50 -9.78 -5.21
C VAL A 141 -4.09 -9.20 -5.24
N GLY A 142 -3.74 -8.38 -4.25
CA GLY A 142 -2.43 -7.76 -4.11
C GLY A 142 -2.43 -6.72 -2.99
N LEU A 143 -1.27 -6.11 -2.75
CA LEU A 143 -1.11 -4.95 -1.88
C LEU A 143 -0.67 -3.74 -2.68
N ILE A 144 -0.98 -2.55 -2.18
CA ILE A 144 -0.36 -1.30 -2.63
C ILE A 144 0.34 -0.62 -1.45
N GLU A 145 1.60 -0.28 -1.63
CA GLU A 145 2.38 0.47 -0.64
C GLU A 145 2.40 1.96 -0.98
N VAL A 146 2.05 2.77 0.02
CA VAL A 146 2.20 4.23 -0.01
C VAL A 146 2.84 4.67 1.30
N MET A 147 4.04 5.24 1.24
CA MET A 147 4.76 5.73 2.42
C MET A 147 4.84 4.70 3.57
N LYS A 148 5.18 3.44 3.26
CA LYS A 148 5.24 2.30 4.20
C LYS A 148 3.90 1.81 4.75
N VAL A 149 2.78 2.29 4.19
CA VAL A 149 1.44 1.77 4.50
C VAL A 149 1.03 0.81 3.38
N TYR A 150 0.79 -0.45 3.76
CA TYR A 150 0.35 -1.50 2.84
C TYR A 150 -1.17 -1.63 2.93
N SER A 151 -1.85 -1.39 1.81
CA SER A 151 -3.31 -1.52 1.71
C SER A 151 -3.67 -2.68 0.80
N ALA A 152 -4.61 -3.52 1.25
CA ALA A 152 -5.11 -4.63 0.44
C ALA A 152 -5.95 -4.14 -0.75
N ILE A 153 -5.65 -4.66 -1.93
CA ILE A 153 -6.47 -4.52 -3.12
C ILE A 153 -7.43 -5.70 -3.16
N HIS A 154 -8.72 -5.41 -3.21
CA HIS A 154 -9.77 -6.42 -3.30
C HIS A 154 -10.24 -6.54 -4.75
N ALA A 155 -10.67 -7.73 -5.16
CA ALA A 155 -11.13 -7.95 -6.54
C ALA A 155 -12.32 -7.07 -6.90
N GLY A 156 -13.27 -6.84 -5.98
CA GLY A 156 -14.47 -6.05 -6.23
C GLY A 156 -15.48 -6.70 -7.18
N VAL A 157 -15.12 -7.84 -7.77
CA VAL A 157 -15.91 -8.60 -8.74
C VAL A 157 -15.73 -10.10 -8.45
N LYS A 158 -16.76 -10.89 -8.77
CA LYS A 158 -16.69 -12.36 -8.78
C LYS A 158 -16.37 -12.88 -10.18
N GLY A 159 -15.35 -13.72 -10.31
CA GLY A 159 -14.99 -14.30 -11.60
C GLY A 159 -13.66 -15.05 -11.59
N GLU A 160 -13.06 -15.22 -12.77
CA GLU A 160 -11.78 -15.90 -12.96
C GLU A 160 -10.72 -14.93 -13.49
N ILE A 161 -9.53 -14.92 -12.90
CA ILE A 161 -8.39 -14.11 -13.38
C ILE A 161 -7.93 -14.67 -14.74
N VAL A 162 -8.01 -13.86 -15.79
CA VAL A 162 -7.61 -14.28 -17.15
C VAL A 162 -6.33 -13.62 -17.65
N ASP A 163 -5.95 -12.47 -17.10
CA ASP A 163 -4.66 -11.83 -17.39
C ASP A 163 -4.21 -10.96 -16.21
N ILE A 164 -2.89 -10.77 -16.09
CA ILE A 164 -2.23 -9.92 -15.10
C ILE A 164 -1.42 -8.86 -15.86
N HIS A 165 -1.69 -7.59 -15.57
CA HIS A 165 -1.14 -6.42 -16.28
C HIS A 165 -0.09 -5.66 -15.47
N VAL A 166 0.33 -6.22 -14.34
CA VAL A 166 1.24 -5.59 -13.38
C VAL A 166 2.27 -6.60 -12.89
N GLU A 167 3.51 -6.15 -12.73
CA GLU A 167 4.59 -6.94 -12.15
C GLU A 167 4.72 -6.70 -10.64
N ASP A 168 5.32 -7.65 -9.92
CA ASP A 168 5.62 -7.47 -8.50
C ASP A 168 6.63 -6.33 -8.31
N ALA A 169 6.44 -5.54 -7.25
CA ALA A 169 7.20 -4.33 -6.95
C ALA A 169 7.18 -3.26 -8.07
N GLN A 170 6.14 -3.25 -8.92
CA GLN A 170 5.96 -2.22 -9.95
C GLN A 170 5.26 -0.98 -9.39
N LEU A 171 5.73 0.21 -9.75
CA LEU A 171 5.01 1.45 -9.48
C LEU A 171 3.75 1.51 -10.35
N VAL A 172 2.59 1.75 -9.73
CA VAL A 172 1.30 1.85 -10.41
C VAL A 172 0.66 3.22 -10.17
N GLU A 173 -0.08 3.68 -11.16
CA GLU A 173 -0.85 4.92 -11.09
C GLU A 173 -2.32 4.67 -10.70
N TYR A 174 -3.03 5.72 -10.30
CA TYR A 174 -4.46 5.63 -10.05
C TYR A 174 -5.21 5.17 -11.32
N ASP A 175 -6.15 4.24 -11.14
CA ASP A 175 -6.98 3.68 -12.20
C ASP A 175 -6.21 2.85 -13.25
N GLN A 176 -4.92 2.55 -12.99
CA GLN A 176 -4.13 1.66 -13.82
C GLN A 176 -4.71 0.23 -13.78
N PRO A 177 -4.95 -0.42 -14.93
CA PRO A 177 -5.36 -1.83 -14.97
C PRO A 177 -4.33 -2.75 -14.32
N LEU A 178 -4.79 -3.62 -13.43
CA LEU A 178 -3.96 -4.62 -12.75
C LEU A 178 -4.30 -6.03 -13.21
N PHE A 179 -5.60 -6.34 -13.34
CA PHE A 179 -6.07 -7.67 -13.69
C PHE A 179 -7.27 -7.61 -14.64
N SER A 180 -7.35 -8.59 -15.55
CA SER A 180 -8.59 -8.89 -16.28
C SER A 180 -9.29 -10.06 -15.63
N VAL A 181 -10.58 -9.92 -15.35
CA VAL A 181 -11.43 -10.94 -14.73
C VAL A 181 -12.56 -11.30 -15.69
N LYS A 182 -12.71 -12.60 -15.98
CA LYS A 182 -13.89 -13.10 -16.68
C LYS A 182 -15.04 -13.28 -15.68
N VAL A 183 -16.05 -12.44 -15.80
CA VAL A 183 -17.27 -12.53 -15.00
C VAL A 183 -18.20 -13.61 -15.57
N LYS A 184 -18.94 -14.27 -14.68
CA LYS A 184 -19.87 -15.36 -15.01
C LYS A 184 -21.31 -14.92 -14.80
#